data_AF-A0A0F9JBP7-F1
#
_entry.id   AF-A0A0F9JBP7-F1
#
_cell.length_a   1.000
_cell.length_b   1.000
_cell.length_c   1.000
_cell.angle_alpha   90.00
_cell.angle_beta   90.00
_cell.angle_gamma   90.00
#
_symmetry.space_group_name_H-M   'P 1'
#
loop_
_entity.id
_entity.type
_entity.pdbx_description
1 polymer ?
#
loop_
_entity_poly.entity_id
_entity_poly.type
_entity_poly.pdbx_seq_one_letter_code
_entity_poly.pdbx_strand_id
1 'polypeptide(L)' 'PLWYALAIGADFGGNGTLIGASANLVAIAVAERHGYRMFFKDFLVKGLPYMIATVAIGTAVFLVRVTLNV' A
#
# COMPACT_ATOMS: atom_id res chain seq x y z
N PRO A 1 -17.91 9.37 -5.30
CA PRO A 1 -17.66 8.62 -4.04
C PRO A 1 -17.01 7.26 -4.29
N LEU A 2 -17.63 6.39 -5.11
CA LEU A 2 -17.10 5.04 -5.40
C LEU A 2 -15.70 5.02 -6.02
N TRP A 3 -15.39 5.96 -6.92
CA TRP A 3 -14.06 6.03 -7.54
C TRP A 3 -12.95 6.38 -6.54
N TYR A 4 -13.23 7.24 -5.55
CA TYR A 4 -12.29 7.55 -4.48
C TYR A 4 -12.06 6.34 -3.57
N ALA A 5 -13.14 5.60 -3.24
CA ALA A 5 -13.02 4.36 -2.48
C ALA A 5 -12.19 3.30 -3.23
N LEU A 6 -12.39 3.19 -4.56
CA LEU A 6 -11.59 2.32 -5.42
C LEU A 6 -10.12 2.74 -5.44
N ALA A 7 -9.83 4.03 -5.60
CA ALA A 7 -8.46 4.55 -5.60
C ALA A 7 -7.75 4.26 -4.27
N ILE A 8 -8.40 4.52 -3.13
CA ILE A 8 -7.85 4.19 -1.81
C ILE A 8 -7.56 2.70 -1.70
N GLY A 9 -8.49 1.84 -2.12
CA GLY A 9 -8.30 0.40 -2.08
C GLY A 9 -7.18 -0.09 -3.01
N ALA A 10 -7.13 0.40 -4.24
CA ALA A 10 -6.16 -0.02 -5.26
C ALA A 10 -4.75 0.49 -4.94
N ASP A 11 -4.61 1.79 -4.65
CA ASP A 11 -3.31 2.44 -4.47
C ASP A 11 -2.68 2.09 -3.12
N PHE A 12 -3.46 2.02 -2.04
CA PHE A 12 -2.92 1.62 -0.73
C PHE A 12 -2.82 0.10 -0.60
N GLY A 13 -3.77 -0.65 -1.18
CA GLY A 13 -3.75 -2.12 -1.21
C GLY A 13 -2.55 -2.70 -1.97
N GLY A 14 -2.12 -2.05 -3.05
CA GLY A 14 -0.95 -2.46 -3.84
C GLY A 14 0.35 -2.52 -3.04
N ASN A 15 0.44 -1.82 -1.91
CA ASN A 15 1.64 -1.82 -1.04
C ASN A 15 1.79 -3.08 -0.18
N GLY A 16 0.76 -3.95 -0.13
CA GLY A 16 0.79 -5.15 0.71
C GLY A 16 1.76 -6.23 0.23
N THR A 17 2.16 -6.18 -1.05
CA THR A 17 3.04 -7.18 -1.66
C THR A 17 4.10 -6.53 -2.53
N LEU A 18 5.20 -7.26 -2.76
CA LEU A 18 6.29 -6.78 -3.60
C LEU A 18 5.86 -6.52 -5.05
N ILE A 19 4.98 -7.37 -5.60
CA ILE A 19 4.51 -7.28 -6.99
C ILE A 19 3.28 -6.38 -7.15
N GLY A 20 2.71 -5.88 -6.05
CA GLY A 20 1.46 -5.13 -6.06
C GLY A 20 1.58 -3.71 -6.64
N ALA A 21 2.80 -3.16 -6.68
CA ALA A 21 3.09 -1.87 -7.31
C ALA A 21 4.46 -1.89 -8.00
N SER A 22 4.57 -1.21 -9.14
CA SER A 22 5.85 -1.06 -9.85
C SER A 22 6.91 -0.34 -9.00
N ALA A 23 6.49 0.59 -8.14
CA ALA A 23 7.37 1.30 -7.20
C ALA A 23 8.08 0.34 -6.22
N ASN A 24 7.41 -0.71 -5.75
CA ASN A 24 7.99 -1.68 -4.82
C ASN A 24 9.13 -2.48 -5.49
N LEU A 25 8.93 -2.88 -6.74
CA LEU A 25 9.95 -3.56 -7.54
C LEU A 25 11.16 -2.66 -7.79
N VAL A 26 10.94 -1.38 -8.11
CA VAL A 26 12.02 -0.41 -8.29
C VAL A 26 12.78 -0.19 -6.99
N ALA A 27 12.07 -0.04 -5.86
CA ALA A 27 12.69 0.14 -4.55
C ALA A 27 13.58 -1.06 -4.17
N ILE A 28 13.12 -2.29 -4.38
CA ILE A 28 13.95 -3.48 -4.16
C ILE A 28 15.12 -3.53 -5.14
N ALA A 29 14.91 -3.25 -6.43
CA ALA A 29 16.00 -3.24 -7.40
C ALA A 29 17.10 -2.24 -7.03
N VAL A 30 16.75 -1.09 -6.45
CA VAL A 30 17.70 -0.12 -5.92
C VAL A 30 18.38 -0.62 -4.64
N ALA A 31 17.63 -1.23 -3.72
CA ALA A 31 18.17 -1.78 -2.48
C ALA A 31 19.19 -2.92 -2.75
N GLU A 32 18.90 -3.79 -3.72
CA GLU A 32 19.78 -4.86 -4.16
C GLU A 32 21.11 -4.34 -4.70
N ARG A 33 21.10 -3.20 -5.42
CA ARG A 33 22.33 -2.53 -5.89
C ARG A 33 23.24 -2.06 -4.75
N HIS A 34 22.68 -1.84 -3.56
CA HIS A 34 23.43 -1.45 -2.36
C HIS A 34 23.77 -2.66 -1.46
N GLY A 35 23.54 -3.89 -1.94
CA GLY A 35 23.84 -5.13 -1.20
C GLY A 35 22.73 -5.60 -0.27
N TYR A 36 21.58 -4.90 -0.21
CA TYR A 36 20.42 -5.35 0.57
C TYR A 36 19.56 -6.29 -0.26
N ARG A 37 19.63 -7.59 0.03
CA ARG A 37 18.72 -8.58 -0.55
C ARG A 37 17.47 -8.71 0.30
N MET A 38 16.31 -8.64 -0.35
CA MET A 38 15.02 -8.76 0.31
C MET A 38 14.15 -9.71 -0.50
N PHE A 39 13.71 -10.80 0.13
CA PHE A 39 12.87 -11.79 -0.54
C PHE A 39 11.40 -11.34 -0.54
N PHE A 40 10.60 -11.91 -1.45
CA PHE A 40 9.16 -11.65 -1.52
C PHE A 40 8.47 -11.82 -0.16
N LYS A 41 8.83 -12.89 0.58
CA LYS A 41 8.26 -13.18 1.90
C LYS A 41 8.60 -12.09 2.93
N ASP A 42 9.81 -11.53 2.88
CA ASP A 42 10.21 -10.46 3.80
C ASP A 42 9.39 -9.19 3.56
N PHE A 43 9.13 -8.88 2.28
CA PHE A 43 8.27 -7.77 1.91
C PHE A 43 6.83 -8.04 2.31
N LEU A 44 6.32 -9.25 2.11
CA LEU A 44 4.94 -9.59 2.47
C LEU A 44 4.71 -9.47 3.99
N VAL A 45 5.62 -10.00 4.81
CA VAL A 45 5.48 -9.96 6.28
C VAL A 45 5.52 -8.53 6.82
N LYS A 46 6.32 -7.64 6.23
CA LYS A 46 6.45 -6.24 6.66
C LYS A 46 5.41 -5.32 6.00
N GLY A 47 5.12 -5.54 4.74
CA GLY A 47 4.24 -4.72 3.90
C GLY A 47 2.76 -4.98 4.17
N LEU A 48 2.37 -6.21 4.49
CA LEU A 48 0.96 -6.55 4.73
C LEU A 48 0.36 -5.80 5.94
N PRO A 49 1.01 -5.74 7.13
CA PRO A 49 0.52 -4.93 8.24
C PRO A 49 0.45 -3.43 7.90
N TYR A 50 1.43 -2.93 7.13
CA TYR A 50 1.49 -1.53 6.74
C TYR A 50 0.36 -1.17 5.76
N MET A 51 0.11 -2.04 4.78
CA MET A 51 -1.00 -1.92 3.86
C MET A 51 -2.34 -1.91 4.60
N ILE A 52 -2.57 -2.84 5.52
CA ILE A 52 -3.81 -2.89 6.31
C ILE A 52 -4.00 -1.58 7.08
N ALA A 53 -2.96 -1.07 7.74
CA ALA A 53 -3.03 0.18 8.49
C ALA A 53 -3.37 1.37 7.58
N THR A 54 -2.67 1.51 6.44
CA THR A 54 -2.88 2.63 5.50
C THR A 54 -4.26 2.57 4.83
N VAL A 55 -4.71 1.38 4.41
CA VAL A 55 -6.06 1.17 3.84
C VAL A 55 -7.13 1.49 4.89
N ALA A 56 -6.95 1.04 6.13
CA ALA A 56 -7.90 1.32 7.21
C ALA A 56 -8.00 2.82 7.50
N ILE A 57 -6.86 3.52 7.60
CA ILE A 57 -6.82 4.98 7.82
C ILE A 57 -7.47 5.72 6.64
N GLY A 58 -7.09 5.39 5.39
CA GLY A 58 -7.66 6.00 4.20
C GLY A 58 -9.17 5.80 4.12
N THR A 59 -9.63 4.58 4.41
CA THR A 59 -11.06 4.25 4.45
C THR A 59 -11.79 5.03 5.54
N ALA A 60 -11.22 5.12 6.75
CA ALA A 60 -11.81 5.89 7.84
C ALA A 60 -11.95 7.38 7.48
N VAL A 61 -10.90 8.00 6.94
CA VAL A 61 -10.93 9.40 6.48
C VAL A 61 -12.00 9.59 5.40
N PHE A 62 -12.07 8.68 4.43
CA PHE A 62 -13.06 8.74 3.37
C PHE A 62 -14.49 8.59 3.91
N LEU A 63 -14.72 7.67 4.85
CA LEU A 63 -16.03 7.48 5.50
C LEU A 63 -16.44 8.73 6.29
N VAL A 64 -15.53 9.33 7.07
CA VAL A 64 -15.79 10.58 7.79
C VAL A 64 -16.17 11.69 6.81
N ARG A 65 -15.41 11.87 5.73
CA ARG A 65 -15.70 12.87 4.69
C ARG A 65 -17.09 12.66 4.09
N VAL A 66 -17.41 11.43 3.68
CA VAL A 66 -18.71 11.11 3.07
C VAL A 66 -19.86 11.30 4.06
N THR A 67 -19.68 10.94 5.33
CA THR A 67 -20.73 11.04 6.35
C THR A 67 -20.99 12.49 6.76
N LEU A 68 -19.95 13.31 6.82
CA LEU A 68 -20.05 14.72 7.20
C LEU A 68 -20.44 15.65 6.03
N ASN A 69 -20.54 15.14 4.79
CA ASN A 69 -20.82 15.94 3.58
C ASN A 69 -19.89 17.17 3.41
N VAL A 70 -18.64 17.07 3.88
CA VAL A 70 -17.60 18.10 3.69
C VAL A 70 -16.73 17.76 2.49
#